data_AF-A0AAU7TT02-F1
#
_entry.id   AF-A0AAU7TT02-F1
#
_cell.length_a   1.000
_cell.length_b   1.000
_cell.length_c   1.000
_cell.angle_alpha   90.00
_cell.angle_beta   90.00
_cell.angle_gamma   90.00
#
_symmetry.space_group_name_H-M   'P 1'
#
loop_
_entity.id
_entity.type
_entity.pdbx_description
1 polymer ?
#
loop_
_entity_poly.entity_id
_entity_poly.type
_entity_poly.pdbx_seq_one_letter_code
_entity_poly.pdbx_strand_id
1 'polypeptide(L)'
;MSISSVGSVSTASSGGGSTSEIASLYKQIQSITKQLKDLSSDDTLTDEQKSEQEQMLQSQIQMIEAQIAQIEQQQAEKAQQKQEAQQPAATKADGINRPTDTNQINVYV
;
A
#
# COMPACT_ATOMS: atom_id res chain seq x y z
N MET A 1 -13.60 11.84 -41.43
CA MET A 1 -14.10 11.04 -40.31
C MET A 1 -13.09 11.12 -39.19
N SER A 2 -13.35 11.96 -38.20
CA SER A 2 -12.49 12.17 -37.04
C SER A 2 -12.63 10.97 -36.11
N ILE A 3 -11.59 10.15 -35.99
CA ILE A 3 -11.60 9.05 -35.04
C ILE A 3 -11.11 9.54 -33.68
N SER A 4 -12.06 9.63 -32.77
CA SER A 4 -11.96 9.27 -31.36
C SER A 4 -10.69 9.73 -30.63
N SER A 5 -10.79 10.92 -30.02
CA SER A 5 -10.10 11.22 -28.77
C SER A 5 -10.54 10.18 -27.73
N VAL A 6 -9.81 9.07 -27.65
CA VAL A 6 -9.91 8.18 -26.50
C VAL A 6 -9.30 8.96 -25.37
N GLY A 7 -10.13 9.31 -24.39
CA GLY A 7 -9.71 10.03 -23.22
C GLY A 7 -8.47 9.34 -22.66
N SER A 8 -7.35 10.05 -22.67
CA SER A 8 -6.27 9.79 -21.74
C SER A 8 -6.83 10.12 -20.37
N VAL A 9 -7.66 9.23 -19.84
CA VAL A 9 -7.86 9.14 -18.40
C VAL A 9 -6.48 8.71 -17.91
N SER A 10 -5.69 9.70 -17.57
CA SER A 10 -4.49 9.54 -16.78
C SER A 10 -4.94 8.96 -15.45
N THR A 11 -5.16 7.65 -15.39
CA THR A 11 -5.22 6.85 -14.16
C THR A 11 -3.80 6.75 -13.61
N ALA A 12 -3.17 7.90 -13.42
CA ALA A 12 -1.86 8.03 -12.82
C ALA A 12 -2.04 8.95 -11.62
N SER A 13 -2.59 8.40 -10.55
CA SER A 13 -2.04 8.54 -9.20
C SER A 13 -3.04 7.98 -8.18
N SER A 14 -3.15 6.65 -8.11
CA SER A 14 -3.54 5.95 -6.88
C SER A 14 -2.36 6.03 -5.90
N GLY A 15 -1.87 7.24 -5.62
CA GLY A 15 -0.68 7.50 -4.82
C GLY A 15 -0.95 7.70 -3.33
N GLY A 16 -2.18 7.49 -2.86
CA GLY A 16 -2.61 7.81 -1.49
C GLY A 16 -3.42 6.73 -0.76
N GLY A 17 -3.55 5.52 -1.31
CA GLY A 17 -4.39 4.45 -0.72
C GLY A 17 -3.75 3.75 0.48
N SER A 18 -2.46 3.44 0.39
CA SER A 18 -1.78 2.54 1.33
C SER A 18 -1.60 3.12 2.74
N THR A 19 -1.36 4.43 2.88
CA THR A 19 -1.27 5.09 4.20
C THR A 19 -2.61 5.10 4.93
N SER A 20 -3.70 5.32 4.20
CA SER A 20 -5.07 5.31 4.76
C SER A 20 -5.51 3.90 5.15
N GLU A 21 -5.10 2.89 4.38
CA GLU A 21 -5.29 1.48 4.73
C GLU A 21 -4.56 1.11 6.02
N ILE A 22 -3.26 1.42 6.13
CA ILE A 22 -2.47 1.13 7.35
C ILE A 22 -3.11 1.80 8.59
N ALA A 23 -3.54 3.06 8.48
CA ALA A 23 -4.20 3.75 9.59
C ALA A 23 -5.50 3.05 10.03
N SER A 24 -6.29 2.57 9.06
CA SER A 24 -7.53 1.80 9.33
C SER A 24 -7.22 0.46 9.99
N LEU A 25 -6.19 -0.25 9.53
CA LEU A 25 -5.74 -1.52 10.11
C LEU A 25 -5.27 -1.33 11.57
N TYR A 26 -4.50 -0.29 11.88
CA TYR A 26 -4.12 0.04 13.25
C TYR A 26 -5.33 0.34 14.15
N LYS A 27 -6.35 1.04 13.62
CA LYS A 27 -7.60 1.28 14.37
C LYS A 27 -8.33 -0.03 14.65
N GLN A 28 -8.30 -0.98 13.71
CA GLN A 28 -8.91 -2.28 13.86
C GLN A 28 -8.19 -3.10 14.94
N ILE A 29 -6.86 -3.10 14.97
CA ILE A 29 -6.08 -3.69 16.08
C ILE A 29 -6.50 -3.07 17.42
N GLN A 30 -6.55 -1.73 17.52
CA GLN A 30 -6.97 -1.08 18.77
C GLN A 30 -8.38 -1.48 19.22
N SER A 31 -9.32 -1.63 18.27
CA SER A 31 -10.68 -2.09 18.56
C SER A 31 -10.67 -3.52 19.09
N ILE A 32 -9.95 -4.44 18.41
CA ILE A 32 -9.86 -5.84 18.79
C ILE A 32 -9.19 -5.99 20.16
N THR A 33 -8.12 -5.24 20.43
CA THR A 33 -7.46 -5.23 21.74
C THR A 33 -8.37 -4.73 22.86
N LYS A 34 -9.25 -3.75 22.57
CA LYS A 34 -10.28 -3.34 23.53
C LYS A 34 -11.30 -4.44 23.77
N GLN A 35 -11.79 -5.07 22.70
CA GLN A 35 -12.72 -6.21 22.81
C GLN A 35 -12.10 -7.35 23.63
N LEU A 36 -10.80 -7.64 23.48
CA LEU A 36 -10.10 -8.64 24.28
C LEU A 36 -10.11 -8.28 25.78
N LYS A 37 -9.90 -6.99 26.10
CA LYS A 37 -9.95 -6.48 27.49
C LYS A 37 -11.35 -6.52 28.08
N ASP A 38 -12.34 -6.15 27.29
CA ASP A 38 -13.74 -6.16 27.70
C ASP A 38 -14.23 -7.61 27.88
N LEU A 39 -13.79 -8.54 27.03
CA LEU A 39 -14.08 -9.97 27.11
C LEU A 39 -13.59 -10.60 28.42
N SER A 40 -12.39 -10.22 28.89
CA SER A 40 -11.91 -10.63 30.22
C SER A 40 -12.81 -10.16 31.36
N SER A 41 -13.48 -9.02 31.18
CA SER A 41 -14.39 -8.41 32.18
C SER A 41 -15.85 -8.86 32.00
N ASP A 42 -16.16 -9.64 30.96
CA ASP A 42 -17.51 -10.07 30.66
C ASP A 42 -17.86 -11.35 31.42
N ASP A 43 -18.61 -11.23 32.52
CA ASP A 43 -19.02 -12.39 33.34
C ASP A 43 -20.18 -13.20 32.76
N THR A 44 -20.69 -12.84 31.57
CA THR A 44 -21.82 -13.54 30.93
C THR A 44 -21.39 -14.78 30.14
N LEU A 45 -20.10 -14.89 29.82
CA LEU A 45 -19.50 -15.98 29.03
C LEU A 45 -18.74 -16.96 29.92
N THR A 46 -18.78 -18.25 29.56
CA THR A 46 -17.97 -19.28 30.21
C THR A 46 -16.50 -19.16 29.82
N ASP A 47 -15.61 -19.69 30.65
CA ASP A 47 -14.15 -19.64 30.40
C ASP A 47 -13.75 -20.22 29.04
N GLU A 48 -14.44 -21.28 28.59
CA GLU A 48 -14.18 -21.90 27.29
C GLU A 48 -14.57 -20.96 26.13
N GLN A 49 -15.72 -20.29 26.21
CA GLN A 49 -16.13 -19.32 25.20
C GLN A 49 -15.23 -18.09 25.17
N LYS A 50 -14.75 -17.63 26.34
CA LYS A 50 -13.75 -16.56 26.43
C LYS A 50 -12.46 -16.99 25.73
N SER A 51 -11.96 -18.17 26.04
CA SER A 51 -10.72 -18.69 25.45
C SER A 51 -10.83 -18.83 23.93
N GLU A 52 -11.96 -19.33 23.40
CA GLU A 52 -12.19 -19.40 21.94
C GLU A 52 -12.22 -18.01 21.30
N GLN A 53 -12.93 -17.05 21.91
CA GLN A 53 -12.95 -15.68 21.40
C GLN A 53 -11.58 -15.01 21.48
N GLU A 54 -10.83 -15.18 22.57
CA GLU A 54 -9.49 -14.63 22.70
C GLU A 54 -8.56 -15.17 21.61
N GLN A 55 -8.60 -16.48 21.32
CA GLN A 55 -7.83 -17.07 20.23
C GLN A 55 -8.24 -16.51 18.87
N MET A 56 -9.54 -16.36 18.61
CA MET A 56 -10.04 -15.79 17.36
C MET A 56 -9.57 -14.35 17.17
N LEU A 57 -9.66 -13.53 18.22
CA LEU A 57 -9.25 -12.12 18.20
C LEU A 57 -7.72 -11.99 18.05
N GLN A 58 -6.94 -12.81 18.75
CA GLN A 58 -5.48 -12.85 18.55
C GLN A 58 -5.09 -13.25 17.13
N SER A 59 -5.78 -14.22 16.54
CA SER A 59 -5.55 -14.64 15.16
C SER A 59 -5.84 -13.51 14.18
N GLN A 60 -6.93 -12.75 14.39
CA GLN A 60 -7.22 -11.55 13.61
C GLN A 60 -6.13 -10.48 13.76
N ILE A 61 -5.63 -10.23 14.97
CA ILE A 61 -4.52 -9.29 15.19
C ILE A 61 -3.31 -9.71 14.36
N GLN A 62 -2.88 -10.98 14.45
CA GLN A 62 -1.72 -11.47 13.71
C GLN A 62 -1.88 -11.31 12.18
N MET A 63 -3.08 -11.58 11.64
CA MET A 63 -3.35 -11.35 10.23
C MET A 63 -3.25 -9.87 9.85
N ILE A 64 -3.79 -8.98 10.68
CA ILE A 64 -3.73 -7.54 10.42
C ILE A 64 -2.28 -7.02 10.51
N GLU A 65 -1.51 -7.48 11.50
CA GLU A 65 -0.08 -7.13 11.62
C GLU A 65 0.72 -7.58 10.39
N ALA A 66 0.47 -8.79 9.90
CA ALA A 66 1.09 -9.28 8.67
C ALA A 66 0.71 -8.42 7.45
N GLN A 67 -0.55 -8.00 7.34
CA GLN A 67 -0.99 -7.10 6.27
C GLN A 67 -0.31 -5.73 6.36
N ILE A 68 -0.18 -5.16 7.57
CA ILE A 68 0.53 -3.88 7.76
C ILE A 68 1.97 -4.01 7.27
N ALA A 69 2.70 -5.04 7.71
CA ALA A 69 4.08 -5.28 7.31
C ALA A 69 4.23 -5.41 5.78
N GLN A 70 3.30 -6.13 5.14
CA GLN A 70 3.28 -6.27 3.69
C GLN A 70 3.04 -4.94 2.97
N ILE A 71 2.14 -4.10 3.47
CA ILE A 71 1.86 -2.78 2.88
C ILE A 71 3.07 -1.84 3.10
N GLU A 72 3.67 -1.84 4.29
CA GLU A 72 4.86 -1.04 4.57
C GLU A 72 6.03 -1.40 3.64
N GLN A 73 6.26 -2.69 3.41
CA GLN A 73 7.31 -3.15 2.49
C GLN A 73 7.04 -2.67 1.07
N GLN A 74 5.81 -2.84 0.57
CA GLN A 74 5.41 -2.34 -0.76
C GLN A 74 5.54 -0.82 -0.89
N GLN A 75 5.26 -0.06 0.18
CA GLN A 75 5.43 1.39 0.16
C GLN A 75 6.91 1.80 0.09
N ALA A 76 7.78 1.11 0.85
CA ALA A 76 9.23 1.34 0.80
C ALA A 76 9.81 1.03 -0.59
N GLU A 77 9.35 -0.04 -1.24
CA GLU A 77 9.75 -0.40 -2.61
C GLU A 77 9.28 0.65 -3.64
N LYS A 78 8.02 1.12 -3.53
CA LYS A 78 7.50 2.18 -4.41
C LYS A 78 8.22 3.52 -4.22
N ALA A 79 8.62 3.85 -2.99
CA ALA A 79 9.37 5.06 -2.70
C ALA A 79 10.77 5.02 -3.34
N GLN A 80 11.46 3.88 -3.26
CA GLN A 80 12.76 3.67 -3.93
C GLN A 80 12.64 3.74 -5.46
N GLN A 81 11.66 3.05 -6.05
CA GLN A 81 11.44 3.11 -7.51
C GLN A 81 11.12 4.53 -8.01
N LYS A 82 10.37 5.32 -7.23
CA LYS A 82 10.12 6.74 -7.58
C LYS A 82 11.37 7.61 -7.49
N GLN A 83 12.28 7.35 -6.55
CA GLN A 83 13.56 8.08 -6.46
C GLN A 83 14.52 7.69 -7.58
N GLU A 84 14.58 6.42 -7.98
CA GLU A 84 15.39 6.01 -9.14
C GLU A 84 14.84 6.55 -10.46
N ALA A 85 13.53 6.62 -10.64
CA ALA A 85 12.90 7.26 -11.79
C ALA A 85 13.02 8.80 -11.79
N GLN A 86 13.38 9.41 -10.66
CA GLN A 86 13.60 10.85 -10.50
C GLN A 86 15.07 11.20 -10.29
N GLN A 87 16.03 10.32 -10.58
CA GLN A 87 17.40 10.79 -10.76
C GLN A 87 17.43 11.59 -12.07
N PRO A 88 17.51 12.94 -12.06
CA PRO A 88 17.99 13.63 -13.24
C PRO A 88 19.38 13.07 -13.47
N ALA A 89 19.66 12.69 -14.70
CA ALA A 89 21.02 12.49 -15.15
C ALA A 89 21.86 13.68 -14.66
N ALA A 90 22.66 13.47 -13.61
CA ALA A 90 23.74 14.35 -13.26
C ALA A 90 24.85 14.16 -14.29
N THR A 91 24.55 14.41 -15.56
CA THR A 91 25.56 14.62 -16.59
C THR A 91 26.13 16.00 -16.34
N LYS A 92 27.16 16.03 -15.50
CA LYS A 92 28.28 16.94 -15.71
C LYS A 92 28.75 16.74 -17.15
N ALA A 93 28.31 17.57 -18.08
CA ALA A 93 29.01 17.86 -19.31
C ALA A 93 28.25 18.98 -20.02
N ASP A 94 28.83 20.15 -19.88
CA ASP A 94 28.81 21.25 -20.83
C ASP A 94 28.65 20.76 -22.29
N GLY A 95 27.76 21.40 -23.04
CA GLY A 95 27.78 21.36 -24.51
C GLY A 95 26.94 20.28 -25.22
N ILE A 96 25.82 20.74 -25.80
CA ILE A 96 25.32 20.36 -27.13
C ILE A 96 24.49 19.06 -27.26
N ASN A 97 23.25 19.26 -27.75
CA ASN A 97 22.33 18.31 -28.40
C ASN A 97 21.45 17.41 -27.51
N ARG A 98 20.29 17.94 -27.12
CA ARG A 98 19.17 17.17 -26.58
C ARG A 98 18.17 16.87 -27.72
N PRO A 99 18.17 15.69 -28.34
CA PRO A 99 17.07 15.28 -29.21
C PRO A 99 15.84 14.96 -28.35
N THR A 100 14.74 15.66 -28.59
CA THR A 100 13.44 15.44 -27.96
C THR A 100 12.56 14.51 -28.80
N ASP A 101 11.78 13.67 -28.11
CA ASP A 101 10.46 13.14 -28.50
C ASP A 101 10.32 12.04 -29.58
N THR A 102 11.27 11.12 -29.76
CA THR A 102 11.01 9.93 -30.62
C THR A 102 11.75 8.68 -30.14
N ASN A 103 11.48 8.21 -28.92
CA ASN A 103 11.77 6.82 -28.56
C ASN A 103 10.52 5.96 -28.79
N GLN A 104 10.13 5.81 -30.06
CA GLN A 104 9.22 4.75 -30.50
C GLN A 104 10.07 3.64 -31.13
N ILE A 105 10.72 2.85 -30.28
CA ILE A 105 11.38 1.61 -30.71
C ILE A 105 10.29 0.52 -30.68
N ASN A 106 9.57 0.36 -31.79
CA ASN A 106 8.80 -0.85 -32.03
C ASN A 106 9.74 -1.88 -32.66
N VAL A 107 10.33 -2.74 -31.83
CA VAL A 107 11.02 -3.96 -32.31
C VAL A 107 10.07 -5.12 -32.04
N TYR A 108 9.50 -5.67 -33.11
CA TYR A 108 8.96 -7.03 -33.12
C TYR A 108 9.80 -7.84 -34.11
N VAL A 109 10.25 -9.00 -33.67
CA VAL A 109 11.12 -9.95 -34.38
C VAL A 109 10.47 -10.54 -35.62
#